data_AF-A0A3D5KK62-F1
#
_entry.id   AF-A0A3D5KK62-F1
#
_cell.length_a   1.000
_cell.length_b   1.000
_cell.length_c   1.000
_cell.angle_alpha   90.00
_cell.angle_beta   90.00
_cell.angle_gamma   90.00
#
_symmetry.space_group_name_H-M   'P 1'
#
loop_
_entity.id
_entity.type
_entity.pdbx_description
1 polymer ?
#
loop_
_entity_poly.entity_id
_entity_poly.type
_entity_poly.pdbx_seq_one_letter_code
_entity_poly.pdbx_strand_id
1 'polypeptide(L)' 'MTTKEVIVRPEDFEITQKRSNTVQAVVEKISFYGNYQLLEVAAKEKHFLVTSSNYKQPGAIVHLKIKF' A
#
# COMPACT_ATOMS: atom_id res chain seq x y z
N MET A 1 1.46 27.96 5.53
CA MET A 1 1.83 27.03 4.44
C MET A 1 0.75 25.97 4.37
N THR A 2 -0.06 25.95 3.32
CA THR A 2 -1.13 24.95 3.14
C THR A 2 -0.52 23.66 2.62
N THR A 3 -0.55 22.60 3.42
CA THR A 3 -0.12 21.26 3.04
C THR A 3 -1.03 20.78 1.92
N LYS A 4 -0.53 20.69 0.69
CA LYS A 4 -1.29 20.08 -0.42
C LYS A 4 -1.43 18.59 -0.09
N GLU A 5 -2.67 18.14 0.11
CA GLU A 5 -2.96 16.71 0.19
C GLU A 5 -2.77 16.09 -1.19
N VAL A 6 -1.96 15.03 -1.26
CA VAL A 6 -1.73 14.28 -2.47
C VAL A 6 -2.70 13.10 -2.46
N ILE A 7 -3.62 13.08 -3.42
CA ILE A 7 -4.54 11.96 -3.62
C ILE A 7 -3.86 10.98 -4.58
N VAL A 8 -3.72 9.73 -4.15
CA VAL A 8 -3.06 8.65 -4.88
C VAL A 8 -4.04 7.50 -5.01
N ARG A 9 -4.16 6.88 -6.18
CA ARG A 9 -5.06 5.75 -6.36
C ARG A 9 -4.40 4.46 -5.84
N PRO A 10 -5.19 3.46 -5.41
CA PRO A 10 -4.63 2.19 -4.92
C PRO A 10 -3.70 1.48 -5.92
N GLU A 11 -3.97 1.61 -7.22
CA GLU A 11 -3.19 1.04 -8.31
C GLU A 11 -1.86 1.77 -8.59
N ASP A 12 -1.72 3.01 -8.12
CA ASP A 12 -0.49 3.80 -8.27
C ASP A 12 0.59 3.36 -7.26
N PHE A 13 0.22 2.54 -6.27
CA PHE A 13 1.15 1.95 -5.31
C PHE A 13 1.78 0.66 -5.84
N GLU A 14 3.10 0.60 -5.79
CA GLU A 14 3.90 -0.61 -5.98
C GLU A 14 4.27 -1.23 -4.65
N ILE A 15 4.00 -2.53 -4.49
CA ILE A 15 4.63 -3.33 -3.43
C ILE A 15 5.97 -3.83 -3.95
N THR A 16 7.07 -3.42 -3.31
CA THR A 16 8.43 -3.77 -3.71
C THR A 16 9.23 -4.39 -2.57
N GLN A 17 10.32 -5.08 -2.90
CA GLN A 17 11.32 -5.56 -1.93
C GLN A 17 12.46 -4.54 -1.71
N LYS A 18 12.59 -3.56 -2.61
CA LYS A 18 13.62 -2.51 -2.50
C LYS A 18 13.21 -1.51 -1.43
N ARG A 19 14.08 -1.25 -0.45
CA ARG A 19 13.79 -0.33 0.67
C ARG A 19 13.99 1.16 0.33
N SER A 20 14.82 1.46 -0.67
CA SER A 20 15.11 2.85 -1.07
C SER A 20 13.87 3.56 -1.60
N ASN A 21 13.57 4.75 -1.07
CA ASN A 21 12.43 5.59 -1.42
C ASN A 21 11.06 4.88 -1.30
N THR A 22 10.88 4.11 -0.22
CA THR A 22 9.62 3.43 0.07
C THR A 22 9.07 3.81 1.43
N VAL A 23 7.76 3.60 1.60
CA VAL A 23 7.06 3.68 2.87
C VAL A 23 6.81 2.25 3.36
N GLN A 24 7.34 1.92 4.53
CA GLN A 24 7.02 0.65 5.19
C GLN A 24 5.61 0.71 5.78
N ALA A 25 4.79 -0.29 5.48
CA ALA A 25 3.41 -0.39 5.95
C ALA A 25 3.10 -1.82 6.44
N VAL A 26 2.12 -1.95 7.34
CA VAL A 26 1.62 -3.24 7.84
C VAL A 26 0.25 -3.50 7.21
N VAL A 27 0.05 -4.71 6.67
CA VAL A 27 -1.25 -5.14 6.16
C VAL A 27 -2.20 -5.40 7.31
N GLU A 28 -3.31 -4.67 7.38
CA GLU A 28 -4.32 -4.84 8.43
C GLU A 28 -5.49 -5.71 7.97
N LYS A 29 -5.99 -5.46 6.76
CA LYS A 29 -7.10 -6.21 6.17
C LYS A 29 -6.86 -6.50 4.69
N ILE A 30 -7.54 -7.55 4.20
CA ILE A 30 -7.45 -8.02 2.82
C ILE A 30 -8.85 -8.28 2.30
N SER A 31 -9.17 -7.71 1.15
CA SER A 31 -10.38 -8.02 0.36
C SER A 31 -9.97 -8.65 -0.96
N PHE A 32 -10.68 -9.70 -1.39
CA PHE A 32 -10.36 -10.48 -2.58
C PHE A 32 -11.30 -10.12 -3.73
N TYR A 33 -10.72 -9.78 -4.88
CA TYR A 33 -11.44 -9.36 -6.09
C TYR A 33 -10.97 -10.16 -7.30
N GLY A 34 -11.22 -11.48 -7.29
CA GLY A 34 -10.91 -12.37 -8.40
C GLY A 34 -9.41 -12.43 -8.73
N ASN A 35 -8.95 -11.53 -9.60
CA ASN A 35 -7.58 -11.43 -10.09
C ASN A 35 -6.65 -10.52 -9.25
N TYR A 36 -7.17 -9.81 -8.25
CA TYR A 36 -6.34 -9.00 -7.35
C TYR A 36 -6.85 -9.01 -5.90
N GLN A 37 -5.97 -8.60 -4.99
CA GLN A 37 -6.27 -8.30 -3.60
C GLN A 37 -6.25 -6.79 -3.38
N LEU A 38 -7.24 -6.28 -2.66
CA LEU A 38 -7.20 -4.93 -2.10
C LEU A 38 -6.74 -5.03 -0.65
N LEU A 39 -5.63 -4.37 -0.33
CA LEU A 39 -5.00 -4.37 0.97
C LEU A 39 -5.29 -3.03 1.67
N GLU A 40 -5.82 -3.09 2.89
CA GLU A 40 -5.82 -1.96 3.82
C GLU A 40 -4.51 -2.02 4.60
N VAL A 41 -3.68 -0.99 4.48
CA VAL A 41 -2.33 -0.96 5.07
C VAL A 41 -2.12 0.28 5.92
N ALA A 42 -1.50 0.11 7.09
CA ALA A 42 -1.19 1.21 7.99
C ALA A 42 0.30 1.58 7.93
N ALA A 43 0.59 2.88 7.76
CA ALA A 43 1.93 3.44 7.83
C ALA A 43 1.92 4.85 8.42
N LYS A 44 2.76 5.09 9.44
CA LYS A 44 2.94 6.40 10.10
C LYS A 44 1.60 7.08 10.43
N GLU A 45 0.72 6.35 11.14
CA GLU A 45 -0.60 6.84 11.58
C GLU A 45 -1.60 7.13 10.45
N LYS A 46 -1.32 6.70 9.21
CA LYS A 46 -2.21 6.80 8.07
C LYS A 46 -2.56 5.42 7.52
N HIS A 47 -3.78 5.30 7.01
CA HIS A 47 -4.25 4.12 6.31
C HIS A 47 -4.26 4.38 4.81
N PHE A 48 -3.82 3.40 4.04
CA PHE A 48 -3.78 3.43 2.59
C PHE A 48 -4.48 2.20 2.03
N LEU A 49 -5.04 2.34 0.84
CA LEU A 49 -5.54 1.22 0.05
C LEU A 49 -4.51 0.92 -1.04
N VAL A 50 -4.16 -0.35 -1.20
CA VAL A 50 -3.16 -0.80 -2.17
C VAL A 50 -3.65 -2.05 -2.87
N THR A 51 -3.50 -2.12 -4.19
CA THR A 51 -3.78 -3.36 -4.94
C THR A 51 -2.55 -4.26 -4.98
N SER A 52 -2.74 -5.57 -4.84
CA SER A 52 -1.70 -6.57 -4.99
C SER A 52 -2.19 -7.72 -5.87
N SER A 53 -1.41 -8.10 -6.88
CA SER A 53 -1.60 -9.33 -7.65
C SER A 53 -1.05 -10.57 -6.93
N ASN A 54 -0.19 -10.37 -5.93
CA ASN A 54 0.40 -11.43 -5.14
C ASN A 54 -0.33 -11.58 -3.80
N TYR A 55 -0.48 -12.82 -3.35
CA TYR A 55 -1.10 -13.11 -2.07
C TYR A 55 -0.31 -12.49 -0.90
N LYS A 56 -0.98 -11.74 -0.03
CA LYS A 56 -0.47 -11.23 1.26
C LYS A 56 -1.28 -11.78 2.42
N GLN A 57 -0.73 -11.62 3.62
CA GLN A 57 -1.37 -12.01 4.88
C GLN A 57 -1.56 -10.79 5.77
N PRO A 58 -2.62 -10.74 6.60
CA PRO A 58 -2.73 -9.75 7.68
C PRO A 58 -1.50 -9.83 8.60
N GLY A 59 -1.01 -8.69 9.05
CA GLY A 59 0.23 -8.53 9.81
C GLY A 59 1.50 -8.51 8.97
N ALA A 60 1.44 -8.79 7.65
CA ALA A 60 2.63 -8.75 6.81
C ALA A 60 3.16 -7.32 6.64
N ILE A 61 4.48 -7.17 6.71
CA ILE A 61 5.17 -5.91 6.42
C ILE A 61 5.40 -5.82 4.91
N VAL A 62 4.96 -4.72 4.30
CA VAL A 62 5.15 -4.40 2.89
C VAL A 62 5.89 -3.06 2.73
N HIS A 63 6.64 -2.92 1.64
CA HIS A 63 7.25 -1.64 1.27
C HIS A 63 6.53 -1.09 0.05
N LEU A 64 5.99 0.12 0.21
CA LEU A 64 5.16 0.80 -0.78
C LEU A 64 5.96 1.88 -1.48
N LYS A 65 5.87 1.94 -2.80
CA LYS A 65 6.43 3.01 -3.62
C LYS A 65 5.33 3.57 -4.50
N ILE A 66 5.21 4.90 -4.59
CA ILE A 66 4.29 5.53 -5.55
C ILE A 66 4.96 5.52 -6.92
N LYS A 67 4.27 5.02 -7.95
CA LYS A 67 4.68 5.14 -9.35
C LYS A 67 4.00 6.38 -9.95
N PHE A 68 4.75 7.14 -10.75
CA PHE A 68 4.26 8.18 -11.64
C PHE A 68 4.64 7.82 -13.07
#